data_AF-A0A4V2TRA9-F1
#
_entry.id   AF-A0A4V2TRA9-F1
#
_cell.length_a   1.000
_cell.length_b   1.000
_cell.length_c   1.000
_cell.angle_alpha   90.00
_cell.angle_beta   90.00
_cell.angle_gamma   90.00
#
_symmetry.space_group_name_H-M   'P 1'
#
loop_
_entity.id
_entity.type
_entity.pdbx_description
1 polymer ?
#
loop_
_entity_poly.entity_id
_entity_poly.type
_entity_poly.pdbx_seq_one_letter_code
_entity_poly.pdbx_strand_id
1 'polypeptide(L)'
;MTNKDFDNKKPNNIVEYVNLANDISDYRNRLNAIDFLSKYKCFESKRELYRLMKTDRIFEVKEQAFRALQNFGEDVRLTKKKKGKPVKTINDKLLILHNSFNGDPYTLTDFKIKFKDLYPDVYDIYNYEKKSRFDSFITSSIKTFAKNKIKHNYSINIRFDAPDISISREVFGMEYKGSSDTNDELVIENDTLTIKCNRTAKINLINIVFSESSSIHNQIIKSLIYYYIRVNRFVPIQHISINRIKQTGEETMLALPTSKIGIEQILNDKFSGIDISTANINDIFKINDKSKAIQYALTYLMKSKITNEESERFEKLWKSFNSIYYYFGNGANENECHRLMRNFIITNPTLFPKSLHRARNITAKELREKVRFNELLSNDYDTKEKIVSFIAFIFRYQNKIICKNLLDNISYFEADLKDIFSVDKVENKFNKFDYIKDLYHNYKSSTDSEIIFKRITGYLEDKVKNPVTNTELEITVFICIKYCYYLRNKIFHAEKQDLTFRFAKNNLIFELEWVNEILETLIVELISANLSWTRRN
;
A
#
# COMPACT_ATOMS: atom_id res chain seq x y z
N MET A 1 -23.27 -74.66 -32.96
CA MET A 1 -22.69 -74.22 -34.25
C MET A 1 -23.60 -73.14 -34.79
N THR A 2 -23.16 -71.88 -34.71
CA THR A 2 -23.87 -70.70 -35.23
C THR A 2 -22.94 -70.01 -36.21
N ASN A 3 -23.50 -69.57 -37.34
CA ASN A 3 -22.82 -69.23 -38.58
C ASN A 3 -21.66 -68.23 -38.42
N LYS A 4 -20.58 -68.51 -39.17
CA LYS A 4 -19.42 -67.66 -39.37
C LYS A 4 -19.79 -66.47 -40.25
N ASP A 5 -20.05 -65.30 -39.65
CA ASP A 5 -20.07 -64.04 -40.40
C ASP A 5 -18.76 -63.29 -40.18
N PHE A 6 -17.67 -63.88 -40.71
CA PHE A 6 -16.43 -63.15 -40.93
C PHE A 6 -15.89 -63.46 -42.32
N ASP A 7 -15.35 -62.44 -42.97
CA ASP A 7 -14.76 -62.54 -44.29
C ASP A 7 -13.25 -62.86 -44.16
N ASN A 8 -12.71 -63.71 -45.02
CA ASN A 8 -11.27 -64.02 -45.03
C ASN A 8 -10.46 -63.00 -45.87
N LYS A 9 -11.11 -62.05 -46.55
CA LYS A 9 -10.43 -61.00 -47.29
C LYS A 9 -9.89 -59.90 -46.39
N LYS A 10 -8.86 -59.21 -46.88
CA LYS A 10 -8.36 -57.97 -46.28
C LYS A 10 -9.24 -56.80 -46.74
N PRO A 11 -9.87 -56.03 -45.83
CA PRO A 11 -10.64 -54.86 -46.22
C PRO A 11 -9.73 -53.67 -46.56
N ASN A 12 -10.17 -52.84 -47.51
CA ASN A 12 -9.37 -51.73 -48.05
C ASN A 12 -9.04 -50.64 -46.99
N ASN A 13 -9.91 -50.45 -46.01
CA ASN A 13 -9.78 -49.46 -44.94
C ASN A 13 -9.14 -50.02 -43.65
N ILE A 14 -8.53 -51.20 -43.67
CA ILE A 14 -7.99 -51.84 -42.46
C ILE A 14 -6.96 -50.98 -41.72
N VAL A 15 -6.20 -50.16 -42.43
CA VAL A 15 -5.15 -49.29 -41.86
C VAL A 15 -5.73 -48.31 -40.85
N GLU A 16 -6.92 -47.76 -41.12
CA GLU A 16 -7.62 -46.86 -40.21
C GLU A 16 -7.91 -47.53 -38.86
N TYR A 17 -8.40 -48.77 -38.89
CA TYR A 17 -8.75 -49.51 -37.68
C TYR A 17 -7.52 -50.06 -36.95
N VAL A 18 -6.42 -50.32 -37.65
CA VAL A 18 -5.12 -50.59 -37.02
C VAL A 18 -4.64 -49.36 -36.24
N ASN A 19 -4.80 -48.16 -36.80
CA ASN A 19 -4.47 -46.92 -36.09
C ASN A 19 -5.38 -46.71 -34.86
N LEU A 20 -6.69 -46.94 -35.00
CA LEU A 20 -7.63 -46.88 -33.88
C LEU A 20 -7.30 -47.92 -32.79
N ALA A 21 -6.88 -49.13 -33.17
CA ALA A 21 -6.43 -50.15 -32.22
C ALA A 21 -5.16 -49.73 -31.45
N ASN A 22 -4.33 -48.86 -32.03
CA ASN A 22 -3.10 -48.36 -31.43
C ASN A 22 -3.29 -47.08 -30.60
N ASP A 23 -4.49 -46.50 -30.59
CA ASP A 23 -4.78 -45.31 -29.79
C ASP A 23 -4.83 -45.64 -28.30
N ILE A 24 -3.77 -45.26 -27.58
CA ILE A 24 -3.64 -45.44 -26.13
C ILE A 24 -4.46 -44.43 -25.30
N SER A 25 -5.05 -43.42 -25.95
CA SER A 25 -5.71 -42.29 -25.28
C SER A 25 -7.23 -42.41 -25.22
N ASP A 26 -7.84 -43.33 -25.98
CA ASP A 26 -9.27 -43.61 -25.94
C ASP A 26 -9.61 -45.09 -26.24
N TYR A 27 -10.13 -45.78 -25.24
CA TYR A 27 -10.57 -47.17 -25.34
C TYR A 27 -11.72 -47.36 -26.33
N ARG A 28 -12.53 -46.33 -26.59
CA ARG A 28 -13.63 -46.41 -27.55
C ARG A 28 -13.12 -46.63 -28.96
N ASN A 29 -11.99 -46.01 -29.30
CA ASN A 29 -11.32 -46.23 -30.58
C ASN A 29 -10.85 -47.68 -30.70
N ARG A 30 -10.29 -48.24 -29.61
CA ARG A 30 -9.87 -49.64 -29.59
C ARG A 30 -11.04 -50.62 -29.64
N LEU A 31 -12.16 -50.32 -29.00
CA LEU A 31 -13.40 -51.13 -29.11
C LEU A 31 -14.01 -51.06 -30.51
N ASN A 32 -14.05 -49.87 -31.13
CA ASN A 32 -14.48 -49.70 -32.52
C ASN A 32 -13.57 -50.49 -33.47
N ALA A 33 -12.25 -50.44 -33.25
CA ALA A 33 -11.31 -51.27 -33.98
C ALA A 33 -11.59 -52.76 -33.81
N ILE A 34 -11.87 -53.24 -32.60
CA ILE A 34 -12.22 -54.65 -32.38
C ILE A 34 -13.51 -55.03 -33.12
N ASP A 35 -14.56 -54.20 -33.05
CA ASP A 35 -15.82 -54.46 -33.76
C ASP A 35 -15.58 -54.64 -35.27
N PHE A 36 -14.81 -53.72 -35.88
CA PHE A 36 -14.47 -53.82 -37.29
C PHE A 36 -13.57 -55.02 -37.61
N LEU A 37 -12.45 -55.17 -36.89
CA LEU A 37 -11.46 -56.21 -37.14
C LEU A 37 -12.04 -57.62 -36.90
N SER A 38 -13.03 -57.77 -36.02
CA SER A 38 -13.72 -59.04 -35.76
C SER A 38 -14.51 -59.57 -36.96
N LYS A 39 -14.81 -58.71 -37.95
CA LYS A 39 -15.54 -59.08 -39.18
C LYS A 39 -14.62 -59.64 -40.27
N TYR A 40 -13.29 -59.49 -40.13
CA TYR A 40 -12.32 -59.84 -41.18
C TYR A 40 -11.19 -60.69 -40.64
N LYS A 41 -11.18 -61.99 -40.95
CA LYS A 41 -10.14 -62.95 -40.54
C LYS A 41 -8.93 -62.87 -41.48
N CYS A 42 -8.24 -61.74 -41.46
CA CYS A 42 -6.96 -61.54 -42.14
C CYS A 42 -5.79 -61.47 -41.14
N PHE A 43 -4.55 -61.42 -41.64
CA PHE A 43 -3.35 -61.40 -40.81
C PHE A 43 -3.32 -60.19 -39.87
N GLU A 44 -3.62 -58.99 -40.37
CA GLU A 44 -3.59 -57.74 -39.63
C GLU A 44 -4.64 -57.72 -38.52
N SER A 45 -5.88 -58.14 -38.80
CA SER A 45 -6.92 -58.26 -37.78
C SER A 45 -6.51 -59.20 -36.65
N LYS A 46 -6.00 -60.40 -36.99
CA LYS A 46 -5.53 -61.34 -35.97
C LYS A 46 -4.40 -60.74 -35.14
N ARG A 47 -3.41 -60.14 -35.79
CA ARG A 47 -2.25 -59.53 -35.12
C ARG A 47 -2.67 -58.49 -34.09
N GLU A 48 -3.54 -57.55 -34.47
CA GLU A 48 -3.98 -56.49 -33.56
C GLU A 48 -4.89 -57.01 -32.46
N LEU A 49 -5.80 -57.94 -32.75
CA LEU A 49 -6.64 -58.57 -31.73
C LEU A 49 -5.79 -59.35 -30.70
N TYR A 50 -4.77 -60.09 -31.14
CA TYR A 50 -3.84 -60.77 -30.23
C TYR A 50 -3.06 -59.78 -29.35
N ARG A 51 -2.61 -58.65 -29.93
CA ARG A 51 -1.94 -57.59 -29.18
C ARG A 51 -2.87 -57.02 -28.11
N LEU A 52 -4.05 -56.55 -28.49
CA LEU A 52 -5.05 -55.98 -27.57
C LEU A 52 -5.42 -56.96 -26.45
N MET A 53 -5.71 -58.22 -26.78
CA MET A 53 -6.01 -59.26 -25.80
C MET A 53 -4.90 -59.42 -24.75
N LYS A 54 -3.63 -59.37 -25.16
CA LYS A 54 -2.48 -59.58 -24.26
C LYS A 54 -2.11 -58.32 -23.48
N THR A 55 -1.99 -57.18 -24.17
CA THR A 55 -1.29 -56.00 -23.65
C THR A 55 -2.21 -54.91 -23.12
N ASP A 56 -3.49 -54.88 -23.51
CA ASP A 56 -4.37 -53.78 -23.09
C ASP A 56 -4.54 -53.73 -21.56
N ARG A 57 -4.66 -52.52 -21.02
CA ARG A 57 -4.82 -52.32 -19.58
C ARG A 57 -6.28 -52.33 -19.15
N ILE A 58 -7.21 -52.10 -20.08
CA ILE A 58 -8.65 -52.16 -19.86
C ILE A 58 -9.16 -53.56 -20.16
N PHE A 59 -9.77 -54.19 -19.16
CA PHE A 59 -10.18 -55.59 -19.24
C PHE A 59 -11.22 -55.85 -20.33
N GLU A 60 -12.18 -54.93 -20.54
CA GLU A 60 -13.19 -55.04 -21.59
C GLU A 60 -12.58 -55.14 -22.98
N VAL A 61 -11.56 -54.31 -23.27
CA VAL A 61 -10.86 -54.36 -24.56
C VAL A 61 -10.20 -55.73 -24.76
N LYS A 62 -9.61 -56.30 -23.68
CA LYS A 62 -9.04 -57.64 -23.72
C LYS A 62 -10.10 -58.72 -23.95
N GLU A 63 -11.23 -58.60 -23.29
CA GLU A 63 -12.35 -59.55 -23.37
C GLU A 63 -12.99 -59.55 -24.75
N GLN A 64 -13.24 -58.38 -25.34
CA GLN A 64 -13.82 -58.26 -26.67
C GLN A 64 -12.83 -58.77 -27.74
N ALA A 65 -11.54 -58.46 -27.62
CA ALA A 65 -10.52 -59.00 -28.52
C ALA A 65 -10.39 -60.53 -28.39
N PHE A 66 -10.47 -61.06 -27.16
CA PHE A 66 -10.51 -62.50 -26.90
C PHE A 66 -11.71 -63.17 -27.56
N ARG A 67 -12.92 -62.62 -27.39
CA ARG A 67 -14.15 -63.16 -28.02
C ARG A 67 -14.05 -63.14 -29.56
N ALA A 68 -13.49 -62.08 -30.13
CA ALA A 68 -13.25 -61.99 -31.57
C ALA A 68 -12.29 -63.09 -32.06
N LEU A 69 -11.19 -63.34 -31.35
CA LEU A 69 -10.24 -64.41 -31.67
C LEU A 69 -10.85 -65.81 -31.51
N GLN A 70 -11.66 -66.03 -30.46
CA GLN A 70 -12.41 -67.27 -30.29
C GLN A 70 -13.37 -67.51 -31.45
N ASN A 71 -14.05 -66.47 -31.94
CA ASN A 71 -14.94 -66.57 -33.11
C ASN A 71 -14.17 -66.96 -34.38
N PHE A 72 -12.91 -66.53 -34.51
CA PHE A 72 -12.01 -66.98 -35.59
C PHE A 72 -11.53 -68.43 -35.43
N GLY A 73 -11.81 -69.09 -34.31
CA GLY A 73 -11.34 -70.45 -34.01
C GLY A 73 -9.88 -70.50 -33.55
N GLU A 74 -9.35 -69.41 -33.03
CA GLU A 74 -7.99 -69.36 -32.47
C GLU A 74 -7.96 -69.93 -31.05
N ASP A 75 -6.90 -70.69 -30.70
CA ASP A 75 -6.69 -71.20 -29.34
C ASP A 75 -6.12 -70.09 -28.45
N VAL A 76 -7.02 -69.38 -27.76
CA VAL A 76 -6.68 -68.22 -26.92
C VAL A 76 -7.13 -68.43 -25.48
N ARG A 77 -6.41 -67.81 -24.53
CA ARG A 77 -6.75 -67.79 -23.11
C ARG A 77 -6.73 -66.36 -22.57
N LEU A 78 -7.80 -65.98 -21.87
CA LEU A 78 -7.92 -64.66 -21.24
C LEU A 78 -7.41 -64.71 -19.79
N THR A 79 -6.49 -63.80 -19.44
CA THR A 79 -6.04 -63.62 -18.05
C THR A 79 -7.17 -63.06 -17.20
N LYS A 80 -7.28 -63.43 -15.90
CA LYS A 80 -8.31 -62.88 -15.01
C LYS A 80 -8.19 -61.36 -14.83
N LYS A 81 -9.32 -60.65 -14.69
CA LYS A 81 -9.34 -59.22 -14.35
C LYS A 81 -8.62 -59.01 -13.01
N LYS A 82 -7.61 -58.13 -12.99
CA LYS A 82 -6.89 -57.75 -11.77
C LYS A 82 -7.84 -57.00 -10.83
N LYS A 83 -7.84 -57.38 -9.53
CA LYS A 83 -8.59 -56.68 -8.47
C LYS A 83 -7.74 -55.55 -7.88
N GLY A 84 -8.36 -54.44 -7.48
CA GLY A 84 -7.70 -53.30 -6.83
C GLY A 84 -7.46 -52.11 -7.76
N LYS A 85 -6.50 -51.24 -7.40
CA LYS A 85 -6.17 -50.02 -8.16
C LYS A 85 -5.54 -50.40 -9.52
N PRO A 86 -6.10 -49.94 -10.66
CA PRO A 86 -5.54 -50.23 -11.98
C PRO A 86 -4.10 -49.72 -12.17
N VAL A 87 -3.78 -48.56 -11.57
CA VAL A 87 -2.44 -47.96 -11.58
C VAL A 87 -2.03 -47.67 -10.15
N LYS A 88 -0.94 -48.29 -9.68
CA LYS A 88 -0.48 -48.15 -8.28
C LYS A 88 -0.07 -46.72 -7.93
N THR A 89 0.56 -46.00 -8.87
CA THR A 89 1.10 -44.64 -8.69
C THR A 89 0.15 -43.52 -9.15
N ILE A 90 -1.15 -43.79 -9.25
CA ILE A 90 -2.13 -42.81 -9.73
C ILE A 90 -2.10 -41.50 -8.92
N ASN A 91 -1.98 -41.61 -7.59
CA ASN A 91 -1.98 -40.44 -6.71
C ASN A 91 -0.74 -39.57 -6.96
N ASP A 92 0.43 -40.19 -7.17
CA ASP A 92 1.68 -39.47 -7.46
C ASP A 92 1.59 -38.76 -8.81
N LYS A 93 1.05 -39.41 -9.83
CA LYS A 93 0.84 -38.82 -11.16
C LYS A 93 -0.11 -37.62 -11.11
N LEU A 94 -1.22 -37.75 -10.38
CA LEU A 94 -2.19 -36.65 -10.20
C LEU A 94 -1.60 -35.51 -9.36
N LEU A 95 -0.74 -35.79 -8.39
CA LEU A 95 -0.02 -34.77 -7.61
C LEU A 95 1.01 -34.03 -8.47
N ILE A 96 1.80 -34.74 -9.28
CA ILE A 96 2.73 -34.12 -10.24
C ILE A 96 1.97 -33.22 -11.21
N LEU A 97 0.86 -33.71 -11.76
CA LEU A 97 -0.01 -32.93 -12.63
C LEU A 97 -0.58 -31.69 -11.92
N HIS A 98 -1.08 -31.84 -10.70
CA HIS A 98 -1.55 -30.72 -9.88
C HIS A 98 -0.46 -29.65 -9.67
N ASN A 99 0.74 -30.09 -9.29
CA ASN A 99 1.88 -29.20 -9.07
C ASN A 99 2.37 -28.54 -10.36
N SER A 100 2.19 -29.17 -11.52
CA SER A 100 2.59 -28.63 -12.83
C SER A 100 1.84 -27.37 -13.26
N PHE A 101 0.73 -27.03 -12.59
CA PHE A 101 0.03 -25.76 -12.78
C PHE A 101 0.72 -24.60 -12.05
N ASN A 102 1.80 -24.85 -11.28
CA ASN A 102 2.61 -23.83 -10.62
C ASN A 102 1.81 -22.83 -9.76
N GLY A 103 0.65 -23.25 -9.24
CA GLY A 103 -0.27 -22.42 -8.45
C GLY A 103 -1.22 -21.54 -9.27
N ASP A 104 -1.23 -21.64 -10.60
CA ASP A 104 -2.19 -20.94 -11.45
C ASP A 104 -3.61 -21.51 -11.28
N PRO A 105 -4.66 -20.68 -11.31
CA PRO A 105 -6.03 -21.17 -11.28
C PRO A 105 -6.30 -22.00 -12.53
N TYR A 106 -6.96 -23.15 -12.36
CA TYR A 106 -7.33 -24.03 -13.46
C TYR A 106 -8.72 -24.62 -13.21
N THR A 107 -9.46 -24.85 -14.30
CA THR A 107 -10.76 -25.53 -14.25
C THR A 107 -10.57 -27.05 -14.26
N LEU A 108 -11.62 -27.80 -13.92
CA LEU A 108 -11.60 -29.26 -14.06
C LEU A 108 -11.31 -29.67 -15.52
N THR A 109 -11.76 -28.87 -16.48
CA THR A 109 -11.51 -29.08 -17.92
C THR A 109 -10.03 -28.95 -18.23
N ASP A 110 -9.36 -27.88 -17.76
CA ASP A 110 -7.91 -27.68 -17.95
C ASP A 110 -7.11 -28.83 -17.36
N PHE A 111 -7.51 -29.29 -16.17
CA PHE A 111 -6.89 -30.43 -15.51
C PHE A 111 -7.05 -31.72 -16.33
N LYS A 112 -8.25 -31.98 -16.89
CA LYS A 112 -8.51 -33.15 -17.73
C LYS A 112 -7.74 -33.12 -19.04
N ILE A 113 -7.64 -31.96 -19.69
CA ILE A 113 -6.84 -31.78 -20.91
C ILE A 113 -5.39 -32.14 -20.63
N LYS A 114 -4.80 -31.54 -19.59
CA LYS A 114 -3.40 -31.78 -19.22
C LYS A 114 -3.16 -33.20 -18.67
N PHE A 115 -4.15 -33.81 -18.03
CA PHE A 115 -4.09 -35.22 -17.62
C PHE A 115 -4.04 -36.14 -18.83
N LYS A 116 -4.88 -35.89 -19.84
CA LYS A 116 -4.89 -36.66 -21.09
C LYS A 116 -3.58 -36.47 -21.87
N ASP A 117 -3.02 -35.27 -21.85
CA ASP A 117 -1.75 -34.95 -22.52
C ASP A 117 -0.54 -35.63 -21.86
N LEU A 118 -0.38 -35.47 -20.54
CA LEU A 118 0.79 -36.01 -19.82
C LEU A 118 0.72 -37.52 -19.58
N TYR A 119 -0.48 -38.07 -19.38
CA TYR A 119 -0.68 -39.48 -19.03
C TYR A 119 -1.87 -40.10 -19.78
N PRO A 120 -1.85 -40.16 -21.13
CA PRO A 120 -2.98 -40.58 -21.95
C PRO A 120 -3.49 -41.99 -21.61
N ASP A 121 -2.58 -42.93 -21.38
CA ASP A 121 -2.89 -44.31 -21.03
C ASP A 121 -3.58 -44.43 -19.66
N VAL A 122 -3.15 -43.62 -18.68
CA VAL A 122 -3.73 -43.59 -17.34
C VAL A 122 -5.09 -42.88 -17.36
N TYR A 123 -5.20 -41.78 -18.11
CA TYR A 123 -6.45 -41.06 -18.32
C TYR A 123 -7.50 -42.02 -18.87
N ASP A 124 -7.17 -42.77 -19.92
CA ASP A 124 -8.05 -43.72 -20.57
C ASP A 124 -8.55 -44.83 -19.61
N ILE A 125 -7.63 -45.44 -18.85
CA ILE A 125 -7.96 -46.46 -17.84
C ILE A 125 -8.99 -45.95 -16.82
N TYR A 126 -8.75 -44.76 -16.26
CA TYR A 126 -9.63 -44.22 -15.22
C TYR A 126 -10.93 -43.65 -15.79
N ASN A 127 -10.92 -43.14 -17.03
CA ASN A 127 -12.14 -42.75 -17.74
C ASN A 127 -13.07 -43.95 -17.93
N TYR A 128 -12.51 -45.12 -18.32
CA TYR A 128 -13.28 -46.36 -18.43
C TYR A 128 -13.72 -46.91 -17.06
N GLU A 129 -12.82 -47.05 -16.09
CA GLU A 129 -13.14 -47.68 -14.79
C GLU A 129 -14.06 -46.82 -13.92
N LYS A 130 -14.02 -45.48 -14.05
CA LYS A 130 -14.86 -44.57 -13.25
C LYS A 130 -16.14 -44.12 -13.96
N LYS A 131 -16.20 -44.15 -15.30
CA LYS A 131 -17.38 -43.75 -16.09
C LYS A 131 -17.93 -42.39 -15.62
N SER A 132 -19.22 -42.33 -15.25
CA SER A 132 -19.88 -41.12 -14.72
C SER A 132 -19.25 -40.55 -13.45
N ARG A 133 -18.42 -41.33 -12.74
CA ARG A 133 -17.72 -40.89 -11.52
C ARG A 133 -16.29 -40.37 -11.78
N PHE A 134 -15.87 -40.25 -13.04
CA PHE A 134 -14.51 -39.83 -13.38
C PHE A 134 -14.19 -38.41 -12.88
N ASP A 135 -15.10 -37.47 -13.11
CA ASP A 135 -14.95 -36.08 -12.69
C ASP A 135 -14.93 -35.96 -11.15
N SER A 136 -15.80 -36.73 -10.46
CA SER A 136 -15.80 -36.81 -8.99
C SER A 136 -14.51 -37.43 -8.45
N PHE A 137 -13.93 -38.41 -9.14
CA PHE A 137 -12.65 -39.02 -8.79
C PHE A 137 -11.49 -38.02 -8.88
N ILE A 138 -11.42 -37.24 -9.97
CA ILE A 138 -10.39 -36.20 -10.12
C ILE A 138 -10.55 -35.15 -9.01
N THR A 139 -11.78 -34.64 -8.83
CA THR A 139 -12.06 -33.59 -7.85
C THR A 139 -11.75 -34.02 -6.41
N SER A 140 -12.13 -35.26 -6.04
CA SER A 140 -11.81 -35.80 -4.71
C SER A 140 -10.32 -36.03 -4.51
N SER A 141 -9.60 -36.45 -5.56
CA SER A 141 -8.14 -36.62 -5.50
C SER A 141 -7.43 -35.28 -5.34
N ILE A 142 -7.86 -34.22 -6.03
CA ILE A 142 -7.29 -32.87 -5.89
C ILE A 142 -7.47 -32.36 -4.45
N LYS A 143 -8.62 -32.61 -3.82
CA LYS A 143 -8.90 -32.18 -2.45
C LYS A 143 -7.99 -32.80 -1.40
N THR A 144 -7.41 -33.97 -1.67
CA THR A 144 -6.52 -34.66 -0.72
C THR A 144 -5.05 -34.28 -0.86
N PHE A 145 -4.67 -33.58 -1.93
CA PHE A 145 -3.30 -33.08 -2.07
C PHE A 145 -3.05 -31.94 -1.08
N ALA A 146 -1.94 -32.03 -0.34
CA ALA A 146 -1.52 -30.97 0.56
C ALA A 146 -1.39 -29.68 -0.25
N LYS A 147 -2.08 -28.61 0.18
CA LYS A 147 -1.87 -27.27 -0.32
C LYS A 147 -0.48 -26.81 0.13
N ASN A 148 0.57 -27.23 -0.56
CA ASN A 148 1.89 -26.65 -0.34
C ASN A 148 1.72 -25.14 -0.59
N LYS A 149 2.02 -24.31 0.43
CA LYS A 149 2.05 -22.85 0.26
C LYS A 149 3.20 -22.56 -0.69
N ILE A 150 2.92 -22.50 -1.99
CA ILE A 150 3.90 -22.13 -3.00
C ILE A 150 4.32 -20.70 -2.69
N LYS A 151 5.61 -20.53 -2.38
CA LYS A 151 6.20 -19.21 -2.20
C LYS A 151 6.63 -18.69 -3.57
N HIS A 152 6.10 -17.55 -3.96
CA HIS A 152 6.48 -16.82 -5.15
C HIS A 152 7.50 -15.74 -4.76
N ASN A 153 8.70 -15.86 -5.31
CA ASN A 153 9.79 -14.92 -5.07
C ASN A 153 9.88 -13.92 -6.24
N TYR A 154 10.02 -12.65 -5.91
CA TYR A 154 10.17 -11.56 -6.87
C TYR A 154 11.40 -10.73 -6.50
N SER A 155 12.04 -10.16 -7.52
CA SER A 155 13.10 -9.16 -7.38
C SER A 155 12.72 -7.95 -8.24
N ILE A 156 12.72 -6.76 -7.65
CA ILE A 156 12.44 -5.50 -8.33
C ILE A 156 13.75 -4.73 -8.34
N ASN A 157 14.33 -4.51 -9.51
CA ASN A 157 15.57 -3.75 -9.66
C ASN A 157 15.26 -2.42 -10.33
N ILE A 158 15.71 -1.33 -9.72
CA ILE A 158 15.58 0.04 -10.21
C ILE A 158 17.01 0.56 -10.41
N ARG A 159 17.30 1.06 -11.61
CA ARG A 159 18.58 1.69 -11.95
C ARG A 159 18.37 3.18 -12.22
N PHE A 160 19.21 4.00 -11.62
CA PHE A 160 19.17 5.45 -11.74
C PHE A 160 20.24 5.97 -12.70
N ASP A 161 19.99 7.14 -13.31
CA ASP A 161 20.97 7.87 -14.10
C ASP A 161 21.86 8.70 -13.17
N ALA A 162 22.77 8.03 -12.48
CA ALA A 162 23.59 8.67 -11.46
C ALA A 162 24.96 7.98 -11.28
N PRO A 163 25.79 7.91 -12.34
CA PRO A 163 27.07 7.21 -12.30
C PRO A 163 28.08 7.85 -11.33
N ASP A 164 27.84 9.09 -10.91
CA ASP A 164 28.63 9.84 -9.94
C ASP A 164 28.32 9.46 -8.48
N ILE A 165 27.24 8.70 -8.22
CA ILE A 165 26.84 8.30 -6.87
C ILE A 165 27.64 7.08 -6.42
N SER A 166 28.30 7.23 -5.27
CA SER A 166 28.93 6.14 -4.53
C SER A 166 28.21 5.95 -3.19
N ILE A 167 27.33 4.97 -3.12
CA ILE A 167 26.65 4.55 -1.88
C ILE A 167 27.13 3.15 -1.53
N SER A 168 27.77 3.00 -0.37
CA SER A 168 28.10 1.69 0.19
C SER A 168 26.84 0.85 0.35
N ARG A 169 26.95 -0.46 0.16
CA ARG A 169 25.81 -1.39 0.24
C ARG A 169 25.06 -1.26 1.57
N GLU A 170 23.83 -0.76 1.51
CA GLU A 170 22.89 -0.64 2.63
C GLU A 170 21.79 -1.70 2.47
N VAL A 171 21.39 -2.36 3.55
CA VAL A 171 20.37 -3.42 3.54
C VAL A 171 19.33 -3.17 4.61
N PHE A 172 18.05 -3.21 4.24
CA PHE A 172 16.92 -2.97 5.14
C PHE A 172 15.88 -4.08 5.04
N GLY A 173 15.34 -4.50 6.19
CA GLY A 173 14.13 -5.31 6.24
C GLY A 173 12.89 -4.42 6.14
N MET A 174 11.94 -4.77 5.29
CA MET A 174 10.70 -4.03 5.08
C MET A 174 9.48 -4.88 5.46
N GLU A 175 8.75 -4.44 6.46
CA GLU A 175 7.51 -5.07 6.90
C GLU A 175 6.38 -4.81 5.88
N TYR A 176 5.45 -5.77 5.73
CA TYR A 176 4.26 -5.58 4.91
C TYR A 176 3.02 -6.25 5.49
N LYS A 177 1.84 -5.86 5.01
CA LYS A 177 0.57 -6.35 5.57
C LYS A 177 0.37 -7.80 5.20
N GLY A 178 0.17 -8.66 6.20
CA GLY A 178 -0.09 -10.09 6.01
C GLY A 178 1.16 -10.98 6.04
N SER A 179 2.35 -10.45 6.34
CA SER A 179 3.48 -11.28 6.79
C SER A 179 3.36 -11.55 8.29
N SER A 180 3.27 -12.81 8.70
CA SER A 180 3.44 -13.16 10.12
C SER A 180 4.92 -13.21 10.52
N ASP A 181 5.82 -13.62 9.60
CA ASP A 181 7.21 -13.97 9.94
C ASP A 181 8.25 -13.65 8.84
N THR A 182 7.90 -12.85 7.82
CA THR A 182 8.78 -12.60 6.67
C THR A 182 8.75 -11.14 6.25
N ASN A 183 9.92 -10.50 6.17
CA ASN A 183 10.06 -9.16 5.62
C ASN A 183 10.52 -9.23 4.16
N ASP A 184 10.18 -8.19 3.40
CA ASP A 184 10.87 -7.94 2.14
C ASP A 184 12.27 -7.37 2.45
N GLU A 185 13.22 -7.52 1.53
CA GLU A 185 14.58 -6.99 1.67
C GLU A 185 14.80 -5.88 0.66
N LEU A 186 15.21 -4.71 1.11
CA LEU A 186 15.71 -3.62 0.29
C LEU A 186 17.23 -3.60 0.35
N VAL A 187 17.87 -3.53 -0.81
CA VAL A 187 19.31 -3.30 -0.96
C VAL A 187 19.51 -2.04 -1.80
N ILE A 188 20.33 -1.12 -1.30
CA ILE A 188 20.74 0.10 -2.02
C ILE A 188 22.26 0.06 -2.16
N GLU A 189 22.75 0.23 -3.37
CA GLU A 189 24.19 0.26 -3.66
C GLU A 189 24.42 1.08 -4.94
N ASN A 190 25.29 2.09 -4.85
CA ASN A 190 25.58 3.01 -5.94
C ASN A 190 24.31 3.61 -6.59
N ASP A 191 24.14 3.41 -7.90
CA ASP A 191 23.01 3.84 -8.74
C ASP A 191 21.87 2.81 -8.80
N THR A 192 21.83 1.85 -7.88
CA THR A 192 20.87 0.74 -7.91
C THR A 192 20.09 0.56 -6.61
N LEU A 193 18.84 0.12 -6.78
CA LEU A 193 17.93 -0.23 -5.71
C LEU A 193 17.26 -1.56 -6.06
N THR A 194 17.43 -2.57 -5.21
CA THR A 194 16.85 -3.90 -5.37
C THR A 194 15.91 -4.22 -4.20
N ILE A 195 14.67 -4.62 -4.51
CA ILE A 195 13.70 -5.10 -3.53
C ILE A 195 13.43 -6.58 -3.78
N LYS A 196 13.73 -7.44 -2.81
CA LYS A 196 13.41 -8.87 -2.86
C LYS A 196 12.16 -9.13 -2.04
N CYS A 197 11.18 -9.79 -2.65
CA CYS A 197 9.87 -10.03 -2.06
C CYS A 197 9.49 -11.51 -2.09
N ASN A 198 8.81 -11.98 -1.04
CA ASN A 198 8.23 -13.32 -0.96
C ASN A 198 6.71 -13.26 -0.76
N ARG A 199 5.93 -13.99 -1.56
CA ARG A 199 4.46 -13.97 -1.50
C ARG A 199 3.88 -15.38 -1.55
N THR A 200 2.81 -15.61 -0.80
CA THR A 200 2.09 -16.90 -0.79
C THR A 200 1.14 -17.07 -1.98
N ALA A 201 0.86 -15.98 -2.72
CA ALA A 201 0.04 -15.97 -3.92
C ALA A 201 0.80 -15.34 -5.08
N LYS A 202 0.51 -15.81 -6.30
CA LYS A 202 1.02 -15.20 -7.53
C LYS A 202 0.45 -13.78 -7.65
N ILE A 203 1.34 -12.81 -7.88
CA ILE A 203 0.95 -11.42 -8.08
C ILE A 203 0.80 -11.16 -9.58
N ASN A 204 -0.23 -10.41 -9.94
CA ASN A 204 -0.30 -9.81 -11.26
C ASN A 204 0.74 -8.69 -11.36
N LEU A 205 1.77 -8.89 -12.17
CA LEU A 205 2.93 -8.01 -12.23
C LEU A 205 2.59 -6.60 -12.74
N ILE A 206 1.55 -6.48 -13.56
CA ILE A 206 1.06 -5.16 -14.02
C ILE A 206 0.55 -4.34 -12.83
N ASN A 207 -0.03 -4.99 -11.81
CA ASN A 207 -0.52 -4.32 -10.61
C ASN A 207 0.62 -3.83 -9.70
N ILE A 208 1.85 -4.34 -9.84
CA ILE A 208 3.00 -3.78 -9.13
C ILE A 208 3.29 -2.36 -9.63
N VAL A 209 3.08 -2.13 -10.93
CA VAL A 209 3.30 -0.81 -11.55
C VAL A 209 2.09 0.10 -11.33
N PHE A 210 0.87 -0.40 -11.57
CA PHE A 210 -0.33 0.45 -11.68
C PHE A 210 -1.27 0.41 -10.47
N SER A 211 -1.06 -0.44 -9.46
CA SER A 211 -1.99 -0.56 -8.34
C SER A 211 -1.38 -0.12 -7.02
N GLU A 212 -1.91 0.97 -6.47
CA GLU A 212 -1.60 1.47 -5.13
C GLU A 212 -1.96 0.48 -4.01
N SER A 213 -2.85 -0.48 -4.30
CA SER A 213 -3.22 -1.55 -3.35
C SER A 213 -2.16 -2.65 -3.22
N SER A 214 -1.18 -2.70 -4.12
CA SER A 214 -0.12 -3.70 -4.11
C SER A 214 0.88 -3.42 -2.99
N SER A 215 1.16 -4.43 -2.16
CA SER A 215 2.17 -4.28 -1.10
C SER A 215 3.56 -4.02 -1.67
N ILE A 216 3.90 -4.62 -2.83
CA ILE A 216 5.17 -4.38 -3.52
C ILE A 216 5.24 -2.95 -4.07
N HIS A 217 4.14 -2.43 -4.62
CA HIS A 217 4.09 -1.04 -5.06
C HIS A 217 4.39 -0.08 -3.91
N ASN A 218 3.81 -0.34 -2.73
CA ASN A 218 4.11 0.44 -1.54
C ASN A 218 5.59 0.32 -1.10
N GLN A 219 6.19 -0.87 -1.23
CA GLN A 219 7.63 -1.02 -0.96
C GLN A 219 8.49 -0.19 -1.93
N ILE A 220 8.12 -0.14 -3.22
CA ILE A 220 8.80 0.71 -4.19
C ILE A 220 8.72 2.18 -3.76
N ILE A 221 7.53 2.67 -3.39
CA ILE A 221 7.35 4.05 -2.92
C ILE A 221 8.25 4.35 -1.71
N LYS A 222 8.21 3.51 -0.67
CA LYS A 222 9.04 3.70 0.55
C LYS A 222 10.53 3.73 0.22
N SER A 223 10.97 2.83 -0.66
CA SER A 223 12.37 2.72 -1.06
C SER A 223 12.82 3.92 -1.87
N LEU A 224 11.98 4.42 -2.78
CA LEU A 224 12.25 5.65 -3.55
C LEU A 224 12.31 6.89 -2.64
N ILE A 225 11.38 7.03 -1.68
CA ILE A 225 11.43 8.11 -0.69
C ILE A 225 12.76 8.09 0.07
N TYR A 226 13.17 6.93 0.58
CA TYR A 226 14.45 6.78 1.28
C TYR A 226 15.62 7.17 0.37
N TYR A 227 15.66 6.66 -0.85
CA TYR A 227 16.76 6.90 -1.79
C TYR A 227 16.90 8.39 -2.14
N TYR A 228 15.81 9.12 -2.41
CA TYR A 228 15.89 10.54 -2.70
C TYR A 228 16.35 11.38 -1.50
N ILE A 229 15.98 11.00 -0.27
CA ILE A 229 16.53 11.65 0.94
C ILE A 229 18.01 11.30 1.10
N ARG A 230 18.41 10.05 0.84
CA ARG A 230 19.79 9.57 0.95
C ARG A 230 20.75 10.26 -0.01
N VAL A 231 20.29 10.48 -1.24
CA VAL A 231 21.04 11.14 -2.33
C VAL A 231 20.92 12.66 -2.26
N ASN A 232 19.83 13.16 -1.67
CA ASN A 232 19.54 14.56 -1.44
C ASN A 232 19.50 15.45 -2.70
N ARG A 233 19.14 14.86 -3.85
CA ARG A 233 18.88 15.55 -5.13
C ARG A 233 17.99 14.68 -6.01
N PHE A 234 17.44 15.27 -7.08
CA PHE A 234 16.76 14.48 -8.11
C PHE A 234 17.73 13.60 -8.88
N VAL A 235 17.32 12.37 -9.16
CA VAL A 235 18.04 11.41 -9.99
C VAL A 235 17.03 10.65 -10.86
N PRO A 236 17.12 10.74 -12.20
CA PRO A 236 16.22 10.03 -13.11
C PRO A 236 16.32 8.51 -12.94
N ILE A 237 15.23 7.79 -13.10
CA ILE A 237 15.22 6.33 -13.20
C ILE A 237 15.38 5.97 -14.68
N GLN A 238 16.43 5.22 -15.01
CA GLN A 238 16.67 4.71 -16.37
C GLN A 238 15.84 3.47 -16.66
N HIS A 239 15.80 2.53 -15.70
CA HIS A 239 15.22 1.21 -15.90
C HIS A 239 14.58 0.67 -14.62
N ILE A 240 13.41 0.04 -14.76
CA ILE A 240 12.79 -0.78 -13.70
C ILE A 240 12.58 -2.19 -14.26
N SER A 241 13.17 -3.22 -13.64
CA SER A 241 12.92 -4.62 -13.98
C SER A 241 12.17 -5.31 -12.84
N ILE A 242 11.11 -6.06 -13.17
CA ILE A 242 10.43 -6.96 -12.25
C ILE A 242 10.73 -8.39 -12.68
N ASN A 243 11.47 -9.09 -11.83
CA ASN A 243 11.95 -10.44 -12.05
C ASN A 243 11.19 -11.43 -11.16
N ARG A 244 10.95 -12.63 -11.67
CA ARG A 244 10.53 -13.78 -10.87
C ARG A 244 11.75 -14.65 -10.61
N ILE A 245 11.98 -15.00 -9.35
CA ILE A 245 13.09 -15.86 -8.97
C ILE A 245 12.62 -17.32 -9.05
N LYS A 246 13.23 -18.09 -9.96
CA LYS A 246 13.02 -19.53 -10.15
C LYS A 246 14.23 -20.31 -9.62
N GLN A 247 14.11 -21.64 -9.53
CA GLN A 247 15.24 -22.52 -9.18
C GLN A 247 16.42 -22.40 -10.16
N THR A 248 16.15 -22.05 -11.42
CA THR A 248 17.13 -21.92 -12.49
C THR A 248 17.76 -20.52 -12.59
N GLY A 249 17.36 -19.57 -11.73
CA GLY A 249 17.80 -18.17 -11.76
C GLY A 249 16.66 -17.17 -11.80
N GLU A 250 16.97 -15.90 -12.08
CA GLU A 250 15.98 -14.84 -12.25
C GLU A 250 15.50 -14.77 -13.70
N GLU A 251 14.17 -14.66 -13.88
CA GLU A 251 13.55 -14.39 -15.18
C GLU A 251 12.90 -13.01 -15.13
N THR A 252 13.32 -12.10 -16.00
CA THR A 252 12.67 -10.79 -16.15
C THR A 252 11.31 -10.95 -16.81
N MET A 253 10.28 -10.55 -16.08
CA MET A 253 8.88 -10.69 -16.50
C MET A 253 8.31 -9.37 -17.04
N LEU A 254 8.81 -8.25 -16.53
CA LEU A 254 8.45 -6.90 -16.98
C LEU A 254 9.67 -6.00 -16.87
N ALA A 255 9.86 -5.13 -17.86
CA ALA A 255 10.87 -4.09 -17.87
C ALA A 255 10.21 -2.76 -18.28
N LEU A 256 10.62 -1.66 -17.65
CA LEU A 256 10.20 -0.30 -17.99
C LEU A 256 11.45 0.56 -18.23
N PRO A 257 11.40 1.53 -19.17
CA PRO A 257 10.25 1.84 -20.03
C PRO A 257 10.02 0.76 -21.11
N THR A 258 8.80 0.72 -21.65
CA THR A 258 8.47 -0.04 -22.88
C THR A 258 8.08 0.94 -23.99
N SER A 259 7.83 0.43 -25.20
CA SER A 259 7.29 1.25 -26.30
C SER A 259 5.93 1.89 -26.00
N LYS A 260 5.18 1.41 -25.00
CA LYS A 260 3.84 1.90 -24.64
C LYS A 260 3.76 2.58 -23.27
N ILE A 261 4.72 2.33 -22.39
CA ILE A 261 4.67 2.75 -20.99
C ILE A 261 6.01 3.40 -20.65
N GLY A 262 5.98 4.71 -20.40
CA GLY A 262 7.13 5.47 -19.91
C GLY A 262 7.32 5.32 -18.40
N ILE A 263 8.42 5.88 -17.89
CA ILE A 263 8.66 6.00 -16.45
C ILE A 263 8.18 7.37 -16.00
N GLU A 264 7.29 7.39 -15.00
CA GLU A 264 6.90 8.59 -14.29
C GLU A 264 7.45 8.55 -12.86
N GLN A 265 8.13 9.61 -12.46
CA GLN A 265 8.71 9.74 -11.13
C GLN A 265 7.93 10.73 -10.28
N ILE A 266 7.93 10.48 -8.96
CA ILE A 266 7.29 11.35 -7.98
C ILE A 266 7.92 12.75 -7.91
N LEU A 267 9.20 12.87 -8.28
CA LEU A 267 9.98 14.09 -8.29
C LEU A 267 10.44 14.43 -9.72
N ASN A 268 10.95 15.64 -9.88
CA ASN A 268 11.57 16.14 -11.11
C ASN A 268 12.86 16.89 -10.78
N ASP A 269 13.50 17.42 -11.82
CA ASP A 269 14.76 18.16 -11.80
C ASP A 269 14.79 19.39 -10.86
N LYS A 270 13.63 19.90 -10.43
CA LYS A 270 13.56 20.99 -9.45
C LYS A 270 13.86 20.57 -8.02
N PHE A 271 13.86 19.27 -7.71
CA PHE A 271 14.09 18.79 -6.35
C PHE A 271 15.56 19.00 -5.93
N SER A 272 15.75 19.91 -4.97
CA SER A 272 17.06 20.34 -4.47
C SER A 272 17.44 19.74 -3.10
N GLY A 273 16.74 18.70 -2.66
CA GLY A 273 17.03 18.02 -1.40
C GLY A 273 16.30 18.58 -0.18
N ILE A 274 16.44 17.88 0.94
CA ILE A 274 15.89 18.20 2.26
C ILE A 274 16.92 17.81 3.32
N ASP A 275 17.14 18.69 4.29
CA ASP A 275 18.09 18.45 5.40
C ASP A 275 17.50 17.50 6.47
N ILE A 276 17.38 16.22 6.12
CA ILE A 276 16.95 15.12 7.02
C ILE A 276 17.98 13.99 6.94
N SER A 277 18.51 13.58 8.09
CA SER A 277 19.36 12.39 8.17
C SER A 277 18.56 11.12 7.90
N THR A 278 19.11 10.20 7.10
CA THR A 278 18.45 8.93 6.78
C THR A 278 18.24 8.03 8.00
N ALA A 279 19.08 8.16 9.03
CA ALA A 279 18.91 7.46 10.31
C ALA A 279 17.56 7.79 10.97
N ASN A 280 17.03 8.98 10.71
CA ASN A 280 15.76 9.45 11.26
C ASN A 280 14.54 8.97 10.44
N ILE A 281 14.69 8.24 9.34
CA ILE A 281 13.53 7.83 8.52
C ILE A 281 13.39 6.32 8.35
N ASN A 282 14.24 5.51 8.98
CA ASN A 282 14.20 4.04 8.90
C ASN A 282 12.85 3.44 9.31
N ASP A 283 12.11 4.10 10.20
CA ASP A 283 10.76 3.70 10.61
C ASP A 283 9.74 3.68 9.45
N ILE A 284 10.05 4.28 8.30
CA ILE A 284 9.24 4.18 7.08
C ILE A 284 9.05 2.73 6.63
N PHE A 285 10.02 1.84 6.90
CA PHE A 285 9.99 0.44 6.49
C PHE A 285 9.15 -0.48 7.39
N LYS A 286 8.62 0.04 8.51
CA LYS A 286 7.70 -0.70 9.39
C LYS A 286 6.27 -0.73 8.84
N ILE A 287 5.37 -1.48 9.49
CA ILE A 287 3.93 -1.50 9.23
C ILE A 287 3.09 -1.07 10.45
N ASN A 288 3.17 0.21 10.77
CA ASN A 288 2.35 0.81 11.82
C ASN A 288 1.92 2.24 11.42
N ASP A 289 1.05 2.84 12.22
CA ASP A 289 0.54 4.19 11.90
C ASP A 289 1.65 5.25 11.85
N LYS A 290 2.75 5.06 12.60
CA LYS A 290 3.93 5.93 12.56
C LYS A 290 4.63 5.87 11.20
N SER A 291 4.84 4.66 10.68
CA SER A 291 5.44 4.45 9.35
C SER A 291 4.60 5.11 8.25
N LYS A 292 3.26 5.01 8.36
CA LYS A 292 2.32 5.65 7.44
C LYS A 292 2.39 7.17 7.53
N ALA A 293 2.46 7.73 8.74
CA ALA A 293 2.63 9.17 8.95
C ALA A 293 3.96 9.67 8.37
N ILE A 294 5.08 8.99 8.63
CA ILE A 294 6.40 9.33 8.06
C ILE A 294 6.38 9.28 6.53
N GLN A 295 5.79 8.22 5.96
CA GLN A 295 5.68 8.07 4.50
C GLN A 295 4.92 9.25 3.88
N TYR A 296 3.75 9.61 4.41
CA TYR A 296 2.99 10.76 3.89
C TYR A 296 3.71 12.10 4.13
N ALA A 297 4.29 12.29 5.31
CA ALA A 297 5.03 13.51 5.65
C ALA A 297 6.17 13.75 4.65
N LEU A 298 7.00 12.74 4.40
CA LEU A 298 8.11 12.82 3.45
C LEU A 298 7.63 12.98 2.00
N THR A 299 6.59 12.23 1.60
CA THR A 299 6.00 12.34 0.25
C THR A 299 5.59 13.78 -0.05
N TYR A 300 4.83 14.40 0.85
CA TYR A 300 4.34 15.75 0.64
C TYR A 300 5.41 16.82 0.85
N LEU A 301 6.36 16.60 1.77
CA LEU A 301 7.51 17.49 1.94
C LEU A 301 8.37 17.55 0.67
N MET A 302 8.71 16.39 0.09
CA MET A 302 9.46 16.36 -1.17
C MET A 302 8.66 16.97 -2.33
N LYS A 303 7.34 16.73 -2.39
CA LYS A 303 6.49 17.38 -3.39
C LYS A 303 6.47 18.89 -3.25
N SER A 304 6.53 19.44 -2.03
CA SER A 304 6.58 20.89 -1.82
C SER A 304 7.82 21.55 -2.44
N LYS A 305 8.93 20.80 -2.60
CA LYS A 305 10.19 21.28 -3.17
C LYS A 305 10.18 21.41 -4.70
N ILE A 306 9.24 20.75 -5.37
CA ILE A 306 9.12 20.78 -6.85
C ILE A 306 7.94 21.62 -7.31
N THR A 307 7.20 22.21 -6.38
CA THR A 307 6.02 23.05 -6.63
C THR A 307 6.45 24.50 -6.85
N ASN A 308 5.93 25.13 -7.90
CA ASN A 308 6.25 26.53 -8.22
C ASN A 308 5.38 27.54 -7.47
N GLU A 309 4.09 27.22 -7.26
CA GLU A 309 3.13 28.17 -6.68
C GLU A 309 3.09 28.07 -5.16
N GLU A 310 3.19 29.20 -4.47
CA GLU A 310 3.27 29.26 -3.00
C GLU A 310 2.04 28.71 -2.29
N SER A 311 0.86 28.84 -2.90
CA SER A 311 -0.38 28.21 -2.41
C SER A 311 -0.33 26.70 -2.52
N GLU A 312 0.12 26.16 -3.65
CA GLU A 312 0.27 24.72 -3.80
C GLU A 312 1.38 24.17 -2.87
N ARG A 313 2.49 24.90 -2.72
CA ARG A 313 3.57 24.56 -1.80
C ARG A 313 3.04 24.50 -0.36
N PHE A 314 2.25 25.50 0.04
CA PHE A 314 1.58 25.52 1.34
C PHE A 314 0.63 24.32 1.51
N GLU A 315 -0.13 23.95 0.48
CA GLU A 315 -0.99 22.76 0.52
C GLU A 315 -0.18 21.48 0.81
N LYS A 316 0.97 21.31 0.12
CA LYS A 316 1.82 20.13 0.32
C LYS A 316 2.48 20.15 1.70
N LEU A 317 3.01 21.29 2.15
CA LEU A 317 3.56 21.41 3.50
C LEU A 317 2.49 21.16 4.57
N TRP A 318 1.28 21.69 4.39
CA TRP A 318 0.17 21.42 5.30
C TRP A 318 -0.18 19.93 5.33
N LYS A 319 -0.30 19.26 4.17
CA LYS A 319 -0.54 17.80 4.11
C LYS A 319 0.58 17.00 4.79
N SER A 320 1.82 17.45 4.67
CA SER A 320 2.96 16.86 5.39
C SER A 320 2.80 17.01 6.90
N PHE A 321 2.61 18.23 7.40
CA PHE A 321 2.39 18.52 8.81
C PHE A 321 1.16 17.79 9.39
N ASN A 322 0.08 17.74 8.62
CA ASN A 322 -1.17 17.05 8.94
C ASN A 322 -0.97 15.56 9.22
N SER A 323 -0.23 14.87 8.37
CA SER A 323 0.08 13.46 8.60
C SER A 323 0.80 13.21 9.94
N ILE A 324 1.62 14.16 10.39
CA ILE A 324 2.35 14.09 11.67
C ILE A 324 1.40 14.35 12.84
N TYR A 325 0.67 15.47 12.86
CA TYR A 325 -0.16 15.78 14.04
C TYR A 325 -1.34 14.82 14.23
N TYR A 326 -1.89 14.23 13.15
CA TYR A 326 -2.93 13.20 13.29
C TYR A 326 -2.39 11.91 13.92
N TYR A 327 -1.11 11.57 13.67
CA TYR A 327 -0.49 10.45 14.37
C TYR A 327 -0.48 10.67 15.88
N PHE A 328 -0.12 11.87 16.35
CA PHE A 328 -0.14 12.22 17.77
C PHE A 328 -1.54 12.12 18.37
N GLY A 329 -2.57 12.54 17.62
CA GLY A 329 -3.95 12.58 18.08
C GLY A 329 -4.63 11.22 18.25
N ASN A 330 -4.21 10.18 17.53
CA ASN A 330 -4.78 8.83 17.59
C ASN A 330 -6.32 8.80 17.47
N GLY A 331 -6.88 9.35 16.38
CA GLY A 331 -8.32 9.38 16.15
C GLY A 331 -9.08 10.48 16.93
N ALA A 332 -8.36 11.32 17.68
CA ALA A 332 -8.93 12.55 18.24
C ALA A 332 -9.35 13.54 17.15
N ASN A 333 -10.22 14.49 17.52
CA ASN A 333 -10.54 15.61 16.66
C ASN A 333 -9.31 16.51 16.42
N GLU A 334 -9.37 17.32 15.37
CA GLU A 334 -8.23 18.13 14.91
C GLU A 334 -7.75 19.15 15.96
N ASN A 335 -8.67 19.77 16.72
CA ASN A 335 -8.31 20.71 17.78
C ASN A 335 -7.46 20.04 18.88
N GLU A 336 -7.79 18.81 19.24
CA GLU A 336 -7.02 18.04 20.20
C GLU A 336 -5.66 17.60 19.64
N CYS A 337 -5.60 17.24 18.36
CA CYS A 337 -4.32 16.96 17.68
C CYS A 337 -3.39 18.18 17.73
N HIS A 338 -3.91 19.37 17.45
CA HIS A 338 -3.17 20.63 17.53
C HIS A 338 -2.70 20.94 18.96
N ARG A 339 -3.52 20.64 19.98
CA ARG A 339 -3.13 20.81 21.39
C ARG A 339 -1.95 19.91 21.77
N LEU A 340 -2.01 18.64 21.37
CA LEU A 340 -0.93 17.67 21.60
C LEU A 340 0.35 18.07 20.87
N MET A 341 0.24 18.47 19.62
CA MET A 341 1.39 18.93 18.82
C MET A 341 2.04 20.19 19.42
N ARG A 342 1.23 21.18 19.84
CA ARG A 342 1.72 22.35 20.58
C ARG A 342 2.52 21.93 21.81
N ASN A 343 1.95 21.04 22.63
CA ASN A 343 2.58 20.61 23.86
C ASN A 343 3.92 19.92 23.58
N PHE A 344 3.98 19.03 22.59
CA PHE A 344 5.20 18.36 22.18
C PHE A 344 6.29 19.35 21.78
N ILE A 345 5.96 20.35 20.95
CA ILE A 345 6.94 21.35 20.49
C ILE A 345 7.47 22.20 21.65
N ILE A 346 6.59 22.74 22.50
CA ILE A 346 6.97 23.65 23.58
C ILE A 346 7.77 22.93 24.68
N THR A 347 7.43 21.67 24.99
CA THR A 347 8.10 20.91 26.07
C THR A 347 9.43 20.30 25.66
N ASN A 348 9.78 20.31 24.37
CA ASN A 348 11.01 19.69 23.85
C ASN A 348 11.85 20.66 22.98
N PRO A 349 12.24 21.84 23.49
CA PRO A 349 12.86 22.88 22.67
C PRO A 349 14.19 22.48 22.04
N THR A 350 14.92 21.54 22.65
CA THR A 350 16.20 21.02 22.13
C THR A 350 16.05 20.21 20.83
N LEU A 351 14.83 19.73 20.53
CA LEU A 351 14.53 19.04 19.27
C LEU A 351 14.25 20.00 18.10
N PHE A 352 14.10 21.31 18.39
CA PHE A 352 13.70 22.32 17.42
C PHE A 352 14.68 23.52 17.32
N PRO A 353 16.00 23.30 17.23
CA PRO A 353 16.98 24.39 17.25
C PRO A 353 16.82 25.40 16.10
N LYS A 354 16.47 24.96 14.89
CA LYS A 354 16.28 25.84 13.71
C LYS A 354 14.98 26.62 13.80
N SER A 355 13.88 25.97 14.18
CA SER A 355 12.62 26.68 14.46
C SER A 355 12.79 27.69 15.60
N LEU A 356 13.52 27.33 16.66
CA LEU A 356 13.83 28.25 17.77
C LEU A 356 14.69 29.44 17.30
N HIS A 357 15.73 29.20 16.50
CA HIS A 357 16.56 30.26 15.93
C HIS A 357 15.73 31.21 15.06
N ARG A 358 14.90 30.66 14.16
CA ARG A 358 14.03 31.47 13.30
C ARG A 358 13.03 32.29 14.12
N ALA A 359 12.41 31.69 15.13
CA ALA A 359 11.48 32.38 16.02
C ALA A 359 12.12 33.55 16.79
N ARG A 360 13.38 33.42 17.22
CA ARG A 360 14.13 34.50 17.89
C ARG A 360 14.34 35.74 17.02
N ASN A 361 14.36 35.56 15.69
CA ASN A 361 14.58 36.64 14.74
C ASN A 361 13.28 37.35 14.32
N ILE A 362 12.10 36.76 14.61
CA ILE A 362 10.81 37.36 14.25
C ILE A 362 10.50 38.49 15.22
N THR A 363 10.24 39.69 14.69
CA THR A 363 9.87 40.85 15.51
C THR A 363 8.36 40.99 15.68
N ALA A 364 7.91 41.79 16.67
CA ALA A 364 6.50 42.10 16.83
C ALA A 364 5.91 42.87 15.63
N LYS A 365 6.73 43.67 14.95
CA LYS A 365 6.35 44.37 13.72
C LYS A 365 6.16 43.37 12.57
N GLU A 366 7.15 42.52 12.34
CA GLU A 366 7.09 41.50 11.29
C GLU A 366 5.88 40.58 11.46
N LEU A 367 5.65 40.08 12.67
CA LEU A 367 4.49 39.21 12.95
C LEU A 367 3.17 39.93 12.64
N ARG A 368 3.05 41.23 12.98
CA ARG A 368 1.85 42.03 12.68
C ARG A 368 1.62 42.21 11.18
N GLU A 369 2.69 42.47 10.44
CA GLU A 369 2.62 42.74 9.00
C GLU A 369 2.34 41.47 8.19
N LYS A 370 2.75 40.31 8.71
CA LYS A 370 2.61 39.01 8.03
C LYS A 370 1.41 38.18 8.49
N VAL A 371 0.76 38.54 9.61
CA VAL A 371 -0.41 37.83 10.13
C VAL A 371 -1.61 38.76 10.15
N ARG A 372 -2.71 38.27 9.59
CA ARG A 372 -4.02 38.95 9.61
C ARG A 372 -4.71 38.76 10.95
N PHE A 373 -4.18 39.36 12.01
CA PHE A 373 -4.68 39.16 13.38
C PHE A 373 -6.19 39.44 13.50
N ASN A 374 -6.66 40.58 13.01
CA ASN A 374 -8.09 40.90 13.05
C ASN A 374 -8.93 39.83 12.36
N GLU A 375 -8.62 39.48 11.10
CA GLU A 375 -9.37 38.46 10.35
C GLU A 375 -9.30 37.08 11.01
N LEU A 376 -8.15 36.67 11.54
CA LEU A 376 -7.95 35.42 12.26
C LEU A 376 -8.84 35.36 13.52
N LEU A 377 -8.78 36.41 14.34
CA LEU A 377 -9.48 36.46 15.61
C LEU A 377 -10.99 36.58 15.39
N SER A 378 -11.46 37.47 14.50
CA SER A 378 -12.87 37.60 14.19
C SER A 378 -13.46 36.36 13.52
N ASN A 379 -12.67 35.60 12.74
CA ASN A 379 -13.13 34.33 12.19
C ASN A 379 -13.31 33.26 13.27
N ASP A 380 -12.36 33.16 14.20
CA ASP A 380 -12.36 32.08 15.19
C ASP A 380 -13.27 32.39 16.41
N TYR A 381 -13.53 33.67 16.66
CA TYR A 381 -14.30 34.19 17.79
C TYR A 381 -15.40 35.17 17.33
N ASP A 382 -16.09 34.78 16.25
CA ASP A 382 -17.16 35.52 15.55
C ASP A 382 -18.44 35.81 16.37
N THR A 383 -18.58 35.21 17.54
CA THR A 383 -19.81 35.22 18.33
C THR A 383 -19.50 35.44 19.79
N LYS A 384 -20.38 36.15 20.48
CA LYS A 384 -20.31 36.38 21.93
C LYS A 384 -20.12 35.08 22.72
N GLU A 385 -20.76 33.99 22.27
CA GLU A 385 -20.66 32.67 22.88
C GLU A 385 -19.25 32.06 22.88
N LYS A 386 -18.36 32.53 21.99
CA LYS A 386 -16.96 32.07 21.86
C LYS A 386 -15.97 32.94 22.65
N ILE A 387 -16.41 34.02 23.29
CA ILE A 387 -15.51 34.96 23.96
C ILE A 387 -14.67 34.31 25.07
N VAL A 388 -15.23 33.36 25.83
CA VAL A 388 -14.46 32.60 26.84
C VAL A 388 -13.34 31.78 26.20
N SER A 389 -13.55 31.28 24.97
CA SER A 389 -12.52 30.57 24.21
C SER A 389 -11.44 31.53 23.68
N PHE A 390 -11.79 32.79 23.41
CA PHE A 390 -10.82 33.86 23.11
C PHE A 390 -9.96 34.19 24.33
N ILE A 391 -10.57 34.33 25.51
CA ILE A 391 -9.85 34.50 26.77
C ILE A 391 -8.89 33.32 26.98
N ALA A 392 -9.39 32.09 26.86
CA ALA A 392 -8.57 30.88 26.98
C ALA A 392 -7.43 30.86 25.96
N PHE A 393 -7.63 31.42 24.76
CA PHE A 393 -6.58 31.54 23.75
C PHE A 393 -5.50 32.56 24.14
N ILE A 394 -5.86 33.72 24.69
CA ILE A 394 -4.91 34.72 25.19
C ILE A 394 -3.99 34.13 26.25
N PHE A 395 -4.58 33.48 27.27
CA PHE A 395 -3.83 32.93 28.41
C PHE A 395 -2.94 31.72 28.06
N ARG A 396 -2.98 31.21 26.81
CA ARG A 396 -2.05 30.17 26.33
C ARG A 396 -0.67 30.70 25.95
N TYR A 397 -0.51 32.02 25.83
CA TYR A 397 0.72 32.64 25.35
C TYR A 397 1.35 33.50 26.44
N GLN A 398 2.66 33.35 26.58
CA GLN A 398 3.50 34.13 27.49
C GLN A 398 4.56 34.94 26.72
N ASN A 399 4.78 34.60 25.44
CA ASN A 399 5.76 35.27 24.60
C ASN A 399 5.37 36.73 24.31
N LYS A 400 6.29 37.65 24.63
CA LYS A 400 6.08 39.10 24.50
C LYS A 400 5.63 39.56 23.11
N ILE A 401 6.10 38.91 22.04
CA ILE A 401 5.81 39.30 20.65
C ILE A 401 4.35 38.96 20.31
N ILE A 402 3.89 37.76 20.71
CA ILE A 402 2.50 37.36 20.53
C ILE A 402 1.60 38.20 21.42
N CYS A 403 1.93 38.35 22.70
CA CYS A 403 1.15 39.16 23.64
C CYS A 403 1.03 40.61 23.18
N LYS A 404 2.09 41.21 22.62
CA LYS A 404 2.02 42.56 22.05
C LYS A 404 1.02 42.64 20.88
N ASN A 405 1.05 41.67 19.97
CA ASN A 405 0.12 41.65 18.85
C ASN A 405 -1.33 41.38 19.30
N LEU A 406 -1.55 40.53 20.29
CA LEU A 406 -2.88 40.32 20.88
C LEU A 406 -3.39 41.58 21.58
N LEU A 407 -2.52 42.27 22.34
CA LEU A 407 -2.85 43.53 23.01
C LEU A 407 -3.31 44.58 22.01
N ASP A 408 -2.60 44.71 20.89
CA ASP A 408 -2.92 45.70 19.88
C ASP A 408 -4.20 45.39 19.09
N ASN A 409 -4.75 44.18 19.24
CA ASN A 409 -6.01 43.75 18.62
C ASN A 409 -7.12 43.49 19.67
N ILE A 410 -6.89 43.78 20.97
CA ILE A 410 -7.87 43.45 22.01
C ILE A 410 -9.14 44.30 21.94
N SER A 411 -9.03 45.53 21.42
CA SER A 411 -10.15 46.47 21.30
C SER A 411 -11.30 45.93 20.45
N TYR A 412 -11.02 45.04 19.49
CA TYR A 412 -12.07 44.37 18.69
C TYR A 412 -13.02 43.52 19.52
N PHE A 413 -12.60 43.09 20.72
CA PHE A 413 -13.39 42.25 21.63
C PHE A 413 -13.80 43.00 22.90
N GLU A 414 -13.53 44.30 23.00
CA GLU A 414 -13.74 45.06 24.23
C GLU A 414 -15.20 45.01 24.72
N ALA A 415 -16.17 45.21 23.81
CA ALA A 415 -17.58 45.15 24.15
C ALA A 415 -17.99 43.78 24.72
N ASP A 416 -17.61 42.69 24.04
CA ASP A 416 -17.92 41.33 24.48
C ASP A 416 -17.20 40.96 25.79
N LEU A 417 -15.98 41.46 26.01
CA LEU A 417 -15.22 41.24 27.23
C LEU A 417 -15.79 42.00 28.43
N LYS A 418 -16.33 43.20 28.23
CA LYS A 418 -17.03 43.98 29.27
C LYS A 418 -18.41 43.41 29.57
N ASP A 419 -19.02 42.72 28.62
CA ASP A 419 -20.33 42.07 28.76
C ASP A 419 -20.23 40.53 28.90
N ILE A 420 -19.10 40.05 29.43
CA ILE A 420 -18.80 38.62 29.56
C ILE A 420 -19.81 37.85 30.43
N PHE A 421 -20.32 38.47 31.49
CA PHE A 421 -21.19 37.79 32.46
C PHE A 421 -22.62 37.59 31.96
N SER A 422 -23.01 38.21 30.85
CA SER A 422 -24.30 37.96 30.21
C SER A 422 -24.27 36.83 29.18
N VAL A 423 -23.12 36.17 28.99
CA VAL A 423 -23.00 34.96 28.15
C VAL A 423 -23.75 33.78 28.77
N ASP A 424 -24.51 33.03 27.97
CA ASP A 424 -25.24 31.87 28.46
C ASP A 424 -24.27 30.82 29.04
N LYS A 425 -24.60 30.32 30.24
CA LYS A 425 -23.81 29.30 30.95
C LYS A 425 -22.32 29.65 31.02
N VAL A 426 -21.98 30.93 31.23
CA VAL A 426 -20.59 31.42 31.24
C VAL A 426 -19.69 30.65 32.21
N GLU A 427 -20.19 30.30 33.40
CA GLU A 427 -19.46 29.48 34.38
C GLU A 427 -19.02 28.13 33.79
N ASN A 428 -19.94 27.42 33.13
CA ASN A 428 -19.65 26.14 32.48
C ASN A 428 -18.61 26.29 31.37
N LYS A 429 -18.58 27.43 30.67
CA LYS A 429 -17.58 27.71 29.63
C LYS A 429 -16.19 27.95 30.23
N PHE A 430 -16.09 28.69 31.34
CA PHE A 430 -14.83 28.90 32.05
C PHE A 430 -14.30 27.59 32.66
N ASN A 431 -15.19 26.80 33.25
CA ASN A 431 -14.83 25.51 33.86
C ASN A 431 -14.29 24.48 32.86
N LYS A 432 -14.41 24.69 31.54
CA LYS A 432 -13.74 23.86 30.51
C LYS A 432 -12.23 24.05 30.46
N PHE A 433 -11.70 25.12 31.06
CA PHE A 433 -10.30 25.50 30.96
C PHE A 433 -9.70 25.69 32.36
N ASP A 434 -8.97 24.68 32.85
CA ASP A 434 -8.41 24.70 34.20
C ASP A 434 -7.52 25.91 34.52
N TYR A 435 -6.83 26.44 33.51
CA TYR A 435 -5.90 27.57 33.65
C TYR A 435 -6.57 28.96 33.62
N ILE A 436 -7.90 29.04 33.40
CA ILE A 436 -8.64 30.32 33.48
C ILE A 436 -9.92 30.24 34.31
N LYS A 437 -10.32 29.07 34.83
CA LYS A 437 -11.57 28.95 35.61
C LYS A 437 -11.61 29.88 36.83
N ASP A 438 -10.46 30.10 37.47
CA ASP A 438 -10.35 30.98 38.63
C ASP A 438 -10.60 32.45 38.27
N LEU A 439 -10.41 32.84 37.01
CA LEU A 439 -10.77 34.17 36.53
C LEU A 439 -12.28 34.43 36.68
N TYR A 440 -13.12 33.42 36.45
CA TYR A 440 -14.55 33.55 36.70
C TYR A 440 -14.85 33.53 38.20
N HIS A 441 -14.36 32.52 38.93
CA HIS A 441 -14.71 32.34 40.35
C HIS A 441 -14.29 33.50 41.23
N ASN A 442 -13.15 34.12 40.94
CA ASN A 442 -12.65 35.26 41.71
C ASN A 442 -13.39 36.57 41.43
N TYR A 443 -14.07 36.69 40.27
CA TYR A 443 -14.63 37.97 39.83
C TYR A 443 -16.13 37.93 39.49
N LYS A 444 -16.81 36.78 39.60
CA LYS A 444 -18.26 36.66 39.30
C LYS A 444 -19.17 37.54 40.16
N SER A 445 -18.71 37.94 41.34
CA SER A 445 -19.43 38.85 42.26
C SER A 445 -18.89 40.28 42.24
N SER A 446 -18.01 40.61 41.29
CA SER A 446 -17.47 41.96 41.12
C SER A 446 -18.56 42.93 40.67
N THR A 447 -18.56 44.14 41.25
CA THR A 447 -19.41 45.25 40.79
C THR A 447 -18.81 46.02 39.62
N ASP A 448 -17.51 45.84 39.33
CA ASP A 448 -16.84 46.38 38.15
C ASP A 448 -17.12 45.47 36.95
N SER A 449 -18.01 45.90 36.05
CA SER A 449 -18.35 45.16 34.83
C SER A 449 -17.16 45.00 33.87
N GLU A 450 -16.17 45.88 33.96
CA GLU A 450 -14.97 45.83 33.12
C GLU A 450 -13.85 44.98 33.72
N ILE A 451 -14.07 44.35 34.89
CA ILE A 451 -13.01 43.68 35.65
C ILE A 451 -12.28 42.62 34.80
N ILE A 452 -13.00 41.83 34.01
CA ILE A 452 -12.41 40.79 33.16
C ILE A 452 -11.57 41.41 32.04
N PHE A 453 -12.08 42.45 31.38
CA PHE A 453 -11.33 43.20 30.37
C PHE A 453 -10.04 43.80 30.94
N LYS A 454 -10.10 44.41 32.12
CA LYS A 454 -8.93 44.97 32.83
C LYS A 454 -7.92 43.88 33.18
N ARG A 455 -8.36 42.70 33.63
CA ARG A 455 -7.46 41.58 33.96
C ARG A 455 -6.75 41.00 32.73
N ILE A 456 -7.45 40.87 31.62
CA ILE A 456 -6.86 40.37 30.37
C ILE A 456 -5.85 41.38 29.80
N THR A 457 -6.23 42.66 29.76
CA THR A 457 -5.34 43.74 29.30
C THR A 457 -4.11 43.82 30.19
N GLY A 458 -4.29 43.79 31.51
CA GLY A 458 -3.19 43.76 32.48
C GLY A 458 -2.28 42.54 32.33
N TYR A 459 -2.83 41.35 32.05
CA TYR A 459 -2.04 40.17 31.73
C TYR A 459 -1.16 40.37 30.49
N LEU A 460 -1.73 40.87 29.40
CA LEU A 460 -1.00 41.10 28.16
C LEU A 460 0.08 42.19 28.34
N GLU A 461 -0.25 43.28 29.01
CA GLU A 461 0.72 44.33 29.34
C GLU A 461 1.86 43.80 30.21
N ASP A 462 1.57 42.97 31.22
CA ASP A 462 2.58 42.30 32.03
C ASP A 462 3.52 41.47 31.16
N LYS A 463 3.00 40.62 30.26
CA LYS A 463 3.86 39.80 29.37
C LYS A 463 4.69 40.61 28.38
N VAL A 464 4.23 41.80 28.01
CA VAL A 464 5.01 42.73 27.18
C VAL A 464 6.10 43.43 27.99
N LYS A 465 5.78 43.92 29.19
CA LYS A 465 6.70 44.66 30.08
C LYS A 465 7.72 43.75 30.78
N ASN A 466 7.29 42.54 31.15
CA ASN A 466 8.05 41.51 31.89
C ASN A 466 8.11 40.21 31.06
N PRO A 467 8.97 40.12 30.04
CA PRO A 467 9.03 38.96 29.16
C PRO A 467 9.42 37.67 29.89
N VAL A 468 8.66 36.60 29.66
CA VAL A 468 9.02 35.27 30.15
C VAL A 468 10.08 34.64 29.24
N THR A 469 11.13 34.11 29.84
CA THR A 469 12.24 33.43 29.14
C THR A 469 11.79 32.11 28.52
N ASN A 470 12.46 31.66 27.45
CA ASN A 470 12.23 30.35 26.80
C ASN A 470 10.83 30.18 26.21
N THR A 471 10.22 31.26 25.73
CA THR A 471 8.88 31.26 25.13
C THR A 471 8.90 31.40 23.60
N GLU A 472 10.07 31.43 22.97
CA GLU A 472 10.20 31.78 21.55
C GLU A 472 9.53 30.74 20.63
N LEU A 473 9.51 29.46 21.01
CA LEU A 473 8.77 28.44 20.25
C LEU A 473 7.26 28.65 20.24
N GLU A 474 6.70 29.44 21.15
CA GLU A 474 5.29 29.83 21.05
C GLU A 474 5.00 30.57 19.74
N ILE A 475 5.96 31.33 19.19
CA ILE A 475 5.85 32.03 17.90
C ILE A 475 5.70 31.01 16.78
N THR A 476 6.58 29.99 16.75
CA THR A 476 6.51 28.90 15.77
C THR A 476 5.17 28.17 15.85
N VAL A 477 4.74 27.81 17.06
CA VAL A 477 3.46 27.12 17.26
C VAL A 477 2.26 28.00 16.86
N PHE A 478 2.29 29.30 17.20
CA PHE A 478 1.26 30.23 16.77
C PHE A 478 1.14 30.26 15.25
N ILE A 479 2.26 30.37 14.54
CA ILE A 479 2.28 30.44 13.08
C ILE A 479 1.85 29.09 12.46
N CYS A 480 2.53 28.00 12.83
CA CYS A 480 2.35 26.70 12.19
C CYS A 480 1.06 25.96 12.59
N ILE A 481 0.55 26.18 13.80
CA ILE A 481 -0.66 25.48 14.28
C ILE A 481 -1.89 26.37 14.15
N LYS A 482 -1.83 27.61 14.63
CA LYS A 482 -3.01 28.49 14.65
C LYS A 482 -3.21 29.19 13.32
N TYR A 483 -2.19 29.92 12.84
CA TYR A 483 -2.34 30.73 11.65
C TYR A 483 -2.39 29.90 10.35
N CYS A 484 -1.56 28.87 10.22
CA CYS A 484 -1.66 27.94 9.09
C CYS A 484 -3.01 27.24 9.02
N TYR A 485 -3.61 26.87 10.15
CA TYR A 485 -4.94 26.26 10.16
C TYR A 485 -6.01 27.24 9.64
N TYR A 486 -5.94 28.51 10.06
CA TYR A 486 -6.79 29.57 9.52
C TYR A 486 -6.58 29.75 8.00
N LEU A 487 -5.32 29.83 7.54
CA LEU A 487 -5.01 29.93 6.12
C LEU A 487 -5.54 28.72 5.35
N ARG A 488 -5.35 27.50 5.85
CA ARG A 488 -5.88 26.28 5.22
C ARG A 488 -7.40 26.37 5.02
N ASN A 489 -8.13 26.80 6.04
CA ASN A 489 -9.59 26.95 5.95
C ASN A 489 -10.00 28.05 4.97
N LYS A 490 -9.19 29.09 4.82
CA LYS A 490 -9.44 30.16 3.86
C LYS A 490 -9.15 29.76 2.42
N ILE A 491 -8.19 28.86 2.22
CA ILE A 491 -7.58 28.59 0.91
C ILE A 491 -8.07 27.28 0.26
N PHE A 492 -8.19 26.17 1.00
CA PHE A 492 -8.38 24.83 0.41
C PHE A 492 -9.72 24.15 0.77
N HIS A 493 -10.69 24.88 1.34
CA HIS A 493 -12.03 24.32 1.50
C HIS A 493 -12.72 24.22 0.15
N ALA A 494 -13.54 23.17 -0.05
CA ALA A 494 -14.11 22.81 -1.35
C ALA A 494 -14.92 23.93 -2.04
N GLU A 495 -15.38 24.92 -1.27
CA GLU A 495 -16.16 26.08 -1.73
C GLU A 495 -15.28 27.28 -2.14
N LYS A 496 -13.96 27.19 -2.00
CA LYS A 496 -13.02 28.29 -2.26
C LYS A 496 -12.52 28.23 -3.70
N GLN A 497 -12.48 29.40 -4.35
CA GLN A 497 -11.92 29.55 -5.69
C GLN A 497 -10.41 29.28 -5.66
N ASP A 498 -9.91 28.64 -6.71
CA ASP A 498 -8.48 28.35 -6.88
C ASP A 498 -7.66 29.66 -6.87
N LEU A 499 -6.73 29.77 -5.91
CA LEU A 499 -5.91 30.97 -5.73
C LEU A 499 -4.87 31.19 -6.83
N THR A 500 -4.62 30.18 -7.67
CA THR A 500 -3.79 30.33 -8.86
C THR A 500 -4.49 31.18 -9.93
N PHE A 501 -5.83 31.27 -9.90
CA PHE A 501 -6.60 32.11 -10.81
C PHE A 501 -6.64 33.57 -10.33
N ARG A 502 -5.51 34.27 -10.51
CA ARG A 502 -5.31 35.66 -10.11
C ARG A 502 -4.62 36.48 -11.20
N PHE A 503 -4.97 37.77 -11.29
CA PHE A 503 -4.43 38.68 -12.30
C PHE A 503 -3.25 39.54 -11.79
N ALA A 504 -2.95 39.51 -10.48
CA ALA A 504 -1.81 40.20 -9.87
C ALA A 504 -1.38 39.52 -8.55
N LYS A 505 -0.12 39.71 -8.15
CA LYS A 505 0.35 39.29 -6.81
C LYS A 505 -0.35 40.13 -5.74
N ASN A 506 -0.85 39.48 -4.68
CA ASN A 506 -1.46 40.14 -3.53
C ASN A 506 -0.69 39.80 -2.24
N ASN A 507 -1.04 40.47 -1.13
CA ASN A 507 -0.40 40.26 0.18
C ASN A 507 -0.40 38.79 0.62
N LEU A 508 -1.41 38.01 0.22
CA LEU A 508 -1.51 36.59 0.58
C LEU A 508 -0.33 35.76 0.07
N ILE A 509 0.26 36.09 -1.10
CA ILE A 509 1.43 35.36 -1.61
C ILE A 509 2.63 35.58 -0.70
N PHE A 510 2.91 36.83 -0.34
CA PHE A 510 4.02 37.16 0.56
C PHE A 510 3.82 36.65 1.99
N GLU A 511 2.56 36.45 2.41
CA GLU A 511 2.20 35.74 3.63
C GLU A 511 2.53 34.25 3.50
N LEU A 512 2.13 33.61 2.39
CA LEU A 512 2.38 32.18 2.13
C LEU A 512 3.87 31.86 1.99
N GLU A 513 4.65 32.67 1.28
CA GLU A 513 6.11 32.51 1.19
C GLU A 513 6.74 32.46 2.59
N TRP A 514 6.38 33.42 3.44
CA TRP A 514 6.89 33.52 4.81
C TRP A 514 6.45 32.33 5.69
N VAL A 515 5.17 31.94 5.61
CA VAL A 515 4.63 30.81 6.37
C VAL A 515 5.24 29.49 5.91
N ASN A 516 5.41 29.28 4.60
CA ASN A 516 5.98 28.06 4.02
C ASN A 516 7.38 27.78 4.57
N GLU A 517 8.23 28.80 4.65
CA GLU A 517 9.57 28.67 5.20
C GLU A 517 9.59 28.23 6.68
N ILE A 518 8.69 28.80 7.48
CA ILE A 518 8.58 28.47 8.92
C ILE A 518 8.02 27.06 9.10
N LEU A 519 6.98 26.72 8.33
CA LEU A 519 6.31 25.42 8.39
C LEU A 519 7.23 24.30 7.90
N GLU A 520 7.96 24.51 6.80
CA GLU A 520 8.93 23.54 6.30
C GLU A 520 10.03 23.28 7.33
N THR A 521 10.59 24.33 7.93
CA THR A 521 11.60 24.21 8.99
C THR A 521 11.08 23.33 10.12
N LEU A 522 9.86 23.58 10.60
CA LEU A 522 9.24 22.79 11.67
C LEU A 522 9.01 21.34 11.25
N ILE A 523 8.52 21.07 10.04
CA ILE A 523 8.26 19.72 9.54
C ILE A 523 9.55 18.90 9.49
N VAL A 524 10.64 19.49 8.98
CA VAL A 524 11.96 18.84 8.91
C VAL A 524 12.44 18.42 10.30
N GLU A 525 12.32 19.30 11.29
CA GLU A 525 12.70 19.01 12.67
C GLU A 525 11.76 17.99 13.32
N LEU A 526 10.45 18.05 13.04
CA LEU A 526 9.48 17.06 13.51
C LEU A 526 9.80 15.65 12.98
N ILE A 527 10.12 15.50 11.69
CA ILE A 527 10.51 14.21 11.10
C ILE A 527 11.84 13.75 11.69
N SER A 528 12.80 14.66 11.85
CA SER A 528 14.09 14.34 12.48
C SER A 528 13.92 13.87 13.93
N ALA A 529 12.93 14.40 14.64
CA ALA A 529 12.57 14.04 16.00
C ALA A 529 11.58 12.85 16.10
N ASN A 530 11.36 12.08 15.03
CA ASN A 530 10.36 11.01 15.03
C ASN A 530 10.55 9.96 16.12
N LEU A 531 11.79 9.67 16.55
CA LEU A 531 12.06 8.74 17.66
C LEU A 531 11.42 9.21 18.98
N SER A 532 11.24 10.52 19.14
CA SER A 532 10.60 11.14 20.31
C SER A 532 9.08 11.29 20.15
N TRP A 533 8.48 10.84 19.04
CA TRP A 533 7.04 10.98 18.86
C TRP A 533 6.26 10.09 19.84
N THR A 534 5.47 10.74 20.69
CA THR A 534 4.54 10.08 21.61
C THR A 534 3.12 10.17 21.08
N ARG A 535 2.49 9.01 20.85
CA ARG A 535 1.10 8.93 20.43
C ARG A 535 0.18 8.97 21.65
N ARG A 536 -0.97 9.64 21.53
CA ARG A 536 -2.03 9.56 22.54
C ARG A 536 -2.48 8.10 22.69
N ASN A 537 -2.49 7.61 23.94
CA ASN A 537 -3.01 6.28 24.28
C ASN A 537 -4.49 6.14 23.93
#